data_AF-A0A5D2W1K3-F1
#
_entry.id   AF-A0A5D2W1K3-F1
#
_cell.length_a   1.000
_cell.length_b   1.000
_cell.length_c   1.000
_cell.angle_alpha   90.00
_cell.angle_beta   90.00
_cell.angle_gamma   90.00
#
_symmetry.space_group_name_H-M   'P 1'
#
loop_
_entity.id
_entity.type
_entity.pdbx_description
1 polymer ?
#
loop_
_entity_poly.entity_id
_entity_poly.type
_entity_poly.pdbx_seq_one_letter_code
_entity_poly.pdbx_strand_id
1 'polypeptide(L)'
;MGGKLFVLRQAFNFRSVSSLKNNVTLIPHANPPIRSTPTSIFSQISRTLCSSSSVSSDTRQPSLARLPFVDAFLAKAKNNKSLLSNRKIYSRRSTILPEFVDQTVRIYNGKNFVRCKITEGKVGHKFGEFALTRKRKHLRSKAEPAKKKVKK
;
A
#
# COMPACT_ATOMS: atom_id res chain seq x y z
N MET A 1 0.57 16.61 -66.50
CA MET A 1 -0.23 17.42 -65.55
C MET A 1 0.11 16.92 -64.16
N GLY A 2 1.14 17.48 -63.52
CA GLY A 2 1.00 18.48 -62.46
C GLY A 2 0.99 17.75 -61.11
N GLY A 3 1.88 17.95 -60.15
CA GLY A 3 2.78 19.05 -59.87
C GLY A 3 2.73 19.29 -58.35
N LYS A 4 3.89 19.65 -57.77
CA LYS A 4 4.11 20.27 -56.45
C LYS A 4 4.21 19.35 -55.22
N LEU A 5 5.44 18.87 -55.05
CA LEU A 5 6.30 19.17 -53.90
C LEU A 5 5.78 20.31 -52.99
N PHE A 6 5.49 20.02 -51.72
CA PHE A 6 5.48 21.03 -50.65
C PHE A 6 6.18 20.49 -49.41
N VAL A 7 7.40 20.99 -49.24
CA VAL A 7 8.16 21.03 -47.99
C VAL A 7 7.47 22.03 -47.08
N LEU A 8 7.24 21.69 -45.81
CA LEU A 8 7.15 22.69 -44.74
C LEU A 8 7.65 22.11 -43.42
N ARG A 9 8.93 22.40 -43.18
CA ARG A 9 9.57 22.50 -41.87
C ARG A 9 8.73 23.41 -40.97
N GLN A 10 8.45 22.97 -39.75
CA GLN A 10 8.31 23.89 -38.63
C GLN A 10 9.32 23.48 -37.56
N ALA A 11 10.42 24.22 -37.53
CA ALA A 11 11.34 24.25 -36.42
C ALA A 11 10.75 25.16 -35.35
N PHE A 12 10.30 24.59 -34.23
CA PHE A 12 9.99 25.38 -33.04
C PHE A 12 11.28 25.67 -32.30
N ASN A 13 11.78 26.89 -32.49
CA ASN A 13 12.83 27.52 -31.72
C ASN A 13 12.36 27.68 -30.26
N PHE A 14 12.86 26.87 -29.33
CA PHE A 14 12.81 27.21 -27.91
C PHE A 14 14.06 27.99 -27.55
N ARG A 15 13.87 29.31 -27.50
CA ARG A 15 14.85 30.31 -27.11
C ARG A 15 15.22 30.11 -25.64
N SER A 16 16.49 29.76 -25.43
CA SER A 16 17.19 29.88 -24.17
C SER A 16 17.03 31.30 -23.61
N VAL A 17 16.58 31.40 -22.35
CA VAL A 17 16.69 32.63 -21.57
C VAL A 17 17.60 32.35 -20.39
N SER A 18 18.74 32.99 -20.50
CA SER A 18 19.87 33.09 -19.58
C SER A 18 19.50 33.67 -18.22
N SER A 19 20.10 33.08 -17.18
CA SER A 19 20.86 33.79 -16.14
C SER A 19 20.22 35.03 -15.51
N LEU A 20 19.73 34.89 -14.28
CA LEU A 20 19.86 35.94 -13.28
C LEU A 20 20.59 35.39 -12.04
N LYS A 21 21.74 36.01 -11.81
CA LYS A 21 22.65 35.83 -10.68
C LYS A 21 22.11 36.62 -9.48
N ASN A 22 22.23 36.00 -8.31
CA ASN A 22 22.59 36.56 -7.01
C ASN A 22 21.85 37.78 -6.46
N ASN A 23 21.30 37.63 -5.25
CA ASN A 23 21.46 38.54 -4.10
C ASN A 23 20.97 37.79 -2.84
N VAL A 24 21.88 37.24 -2.03
CA VAL A 24 22.40 37.83 -0.78
C VAL A 24 21.32 38.06 0.28
N THR A 25 21.31 37.20 1.31
CA THR A 25 21.32 37.59 2.73
C THR A 25 21.82 36.39 3.54
N LEU A 26 23.12 36.40 3.83
CA LEU A 26 23.71 35.52 4.84
C LEU A 26 23.30 36.09 6.21
N ILE A 27 22.47 35.35 6.94
CA ILE A 27 22.24 35.63 8.36
C ILE A 27 23.44 35.05 9.12
N PRO A 28 24.20 35.87 9.89
CA PRO A 28 25.27 35.35 10.72
C PRO A 28 24.71 34.64 11.97
N HIS A 29 25.11 33.38 12.11
CA HIS A 29 25.67 32.77 13.31
C HIS A 29 25.12 33.20 14.69
N ALA A 30 24.35 32.30 15.34
CA ALA A 30 24.36 32.16 16.79
C ALA A 30 24.08 30.70 17.18
N ASN A 31 25.15 29.92 17.40
CA ASN A 31 25.07 28.67 18.14
C ASN A 31 24.79 29.01 19.61
N PRO A 32 23.69 28.52 20.23
CA PRO A 32 23.50 28.67 21.66
C PRO A 32 24.48 27.75 22.42
N PRO A 33 25.02 28.19 23.57
CA PRO A 33 26.02 27.44 24.31
C PRO A 33 25.46 26.11 24.84
N ILE A 34 26.24 25.05 24.63
CA ILE A 34 26.07 23.74 25.27
C ILE A 34 26.21 23.96 26.78
N ARG A 35 25.09 24.01 27.50
CA ARG A 35 25.07 23.99 28.96
C ARG A 35 24.91 22.55 29.43
N SER A 36 26.01 21.98 29.90
CA SER A 36 26.02 20.80 30.75
C SER A 36 25.20 21.08 32.01
N THR A 37 24.21 20.24 32.29
CA THR A 37 23.74 20.04 33.66
C THR A 37 23.58 18.54 33.94
N PRO A 38 24.13 18.04 35.05
CA PRO A 38 24.12 16.63 35.40
C PRO A 38 22.85 16.25 36.20
N THR A 39 22.34 15.06 35.87
CA THR A 39 21.70 14.04 36.75
C THR A 39 20.50 14.38 37.65
N SER A 40 19.59 13.41 37.71
CA SER A 40 18.68 13.08 38.81
C SER A 40 17.29 13.74 38.85
N ILE A 41 16.40 13.29 37.95
CA ILE A 41 14.99 13.01 38.32
C ILE A 41 14.61 11.67 37.67
N PHE A 42 15.19 10.60 38.21
CA PHE A 42 14.63 9.26 38.10
C PHE A 42 13.58 9.14 39.20
N SER A 43 12.30 9.03 38.82
CA SER A 43 11.13 8.70 39.66
C SER A 43 9.96 9.61 39.28
N GLN A 44 8.82 8.99 38.98
CA GLN A 44 7.48 9.60 38.82
C GLN A 44 7.00 10.03 37.43
N ILE A 45 7.15 9.18 36.40
CA ILE A 45 6.06 9.04 35.43
C ILE A 45 5.64 7.57 35.36
N SER A 46 4.98 7.16 36.44
CA SER A 46 4.19 5.95 36.49
C SER A 46 2.89 6.21 35.71
N ARG A 47 2.70 5.45 34.63
CA ARG A 47 1.39 5.03 34.09
C ARG A 47 0.46 6.15 33.60
N THR A 48 0.58 6.48 32.31
CA THR A 48 -0.60 6.88 31.51
C THR A 48 -0.59 6.15 30.17
N LEU A 49 -1.44 5.12 30.10
CA LEU A 49 -2.19 4.67 28.94
C LEU A 49 -1.39 4.41 27.66
N CYS A 50 -0.79 3.23 27.64
CA CYS A 50 -0.61 2.44 26.42
C CYS A 50 -1.98 2.29 25.74
N SER A 51 -2.27 3.21 24.81
CA SER A 51 -3.26 2.98 23.78
C SER A 51 -2.61 2.03 22.79
N SER A 52 -2.81 0.73 23.01
CA SER A 52 -2.47 -0.32 22.08
C SER A 52 -3.23 -0.08 20.77
N SER A 53 -2.67 0.70 19.86
CA SER A 53 -3.00 0.61 18.46
C SER A 53 -2.55 -0.77 18.00
N SER A 54 -3.50 -1.69 17.96
CA SER A 54 -3.36 -3.03 17.41
C SER A 54 -3.14 -2.92 15.89
N VAL A 55 -1.98 -2.43 15.47
CA VAL A 55 -1.49 -2.61 14.11
C VAL A 55 -1.01 -4.05 14.07
N SER A 56 -1.84 -4.94 13.51
CA SER A 56 -1.55 -6.35 13.32
C SER A 56 -0.16 -6.52 12.69
N SER A 57 0.80 -6.86 13.53
CA SER A 57 2.24 -6.93 13.25
C SER A 57 2.66 -8.10 12.35
N ASP A 58 1.70 -8.75 11.68
CA ASP A 58 1.93 -10.01 10.98
C ASP A 58 2.29 -9.84 9.49
N THR A 59 2.31 -8.59 9.00
CA THR A 59 2.78 -8.32 7.65
C THR A 59 4.28 -8.07 7.69
N ARG A 60 5.09 -9.05 7.27
CA ARG A 60 6.52 -8.83 7.00
C ARG A 60 6.65 -7.80 5.88
N GLN A 61 6.82 -6.54 6.27
CA GLN A 61 7.03 -5.46 5.32
C GLN A 61 8.42 -5.60 4.68
N PRO A 62 8.57 -5.32 3.37
CA PRO A 62 9.88 -5.15 2.78
C PRO A 62 10.67 -4.11 3.58
N SER A 63 11.99 -4.24 3.63
CA SER A 63 12.85 -3.19 4.20
C SER A 63 12.57 -1.86 3.50
N LEU A 64 12.75 -0.73 4.19
CA LEU A 64 12.48 0.62 3.66
C LEU A 64 13.21 0.90 2.33
N ALA A 65 14.34 0.23 2.10
CA ALA A 65 15.10 0.31 0.85
C ALA A 65 14.43 -0.39 -0.35
N ARG A 66 13.47 -1.28 -0.12
CA ARG A 66 12.78 -2.05 -1.16
C ARG A 66 11.35 -1.56 -1.33
N LEU A 67 11.04 -1.05 -2.52
CA LEU A 67 9.69 -0.63 -2.87
C LEU A 67 8.69 -1.80 -2.80
N PRO A 68 7.41 -1.53 -2.53
CA PRO A 68 6.37 -2.55 -2.52
C PRO A 68 6.25 -3.20 -3.90
N PHE A 69 6.29 -4.53 -3.93
CA PHE A 69 6.16 -5.28 -5.17
C PHE A 69 4.75 -5.12 -5.75
N VAL A 70 4.67 -4.70 -7.02
CA VAL A 70 3.43 -4.61 -7.80
C VAL A 70 3.69 -5.16 -9.20
N ASP A 71 2.81 -6.04 -9.65
CA ASP A 71 2.93 -6.64 -10.97
C ASP A 71 2.73 -5.61 -12.09
N ALA A 72 3.37 -5.82 -13.25
CA ALA A 72 3.32 -4.89 -14.37
C ALA A 72 1.88 -4.66 -14.87
N PHE A 73 1.03 -5.69 -14.85
CA PHE A 73 -0.37 -5.56 -15.25
C PHE A 73 -1.19 -4.72 -14.26
N LEU A 74 -0.89 -4.81 -12.96
CA LEU A 74 -1.53 -3.97 -11.94
C LEU A 74 -1.01 -2.55 -12.04
N ALA A 75 0.29 -2.37 -12.27
CA ALA A 75 0.91 -1.06 -12.43
C ALA A 75 0.29 -0.25 -13.56
N LYS A 76 -0.02 -0.88 -14.70
CA LYS A 76 -0.76 -0.24 -15.80
C LYS A 76 -2.20 0.14 -15.42
N ALA A 77 -2.82 -0.65 -14.56
CA ALA A 77 -4.22 -0.46 -14.17
C ALA A 77 -4.41 0.64 -13.12
N LYS A 78 -3.38 0.94 -12.31
CA LYS A 78 -3.38 1.98 -11.26
C LYS A 78 -4.03 3.30 -11.66
N ASN A 79 -3.68 3.80 -12.84
CA ASN A 79 -4.11 5.12 -13.31
C ASN A 79 -5.59 5.16 -13.73
N ASN A 80 -6.20 4.00 -13.99
CA ASN A 80 -7.53 3.88 -14.57
C ASN A 80 -8.44 3.04 -13.66
N LYS A 81 -9.16 3.71 -12.76
CA LYS A 81 -10.07 3.06 -11.79
C LYS A 81 -11.13 2.18 -12.47
N SER A 82 -11.61 2.57 -13.66
CA SER A 82 -12.57 1.79 -14.45
C SER A 82 -12.03 0.41 -14.83
N LEU A 83 -10.75 0.33 -15.21
CA LEU A 83 -10.09 -0.91 -15.62
C LEU A 83 -9.85 -1.89 -14.47
N LEU A 84 -9.85 -1.39 -13.24
CA LEU A 84 -9.66 -2.19 -12.03
C LEU A 84 -10.96 -2.81 -11.51
N SER A 85 -12.10 -2.20 -11.82
CA SER A 85 -13.41 -2.74 -11.45
C SER A 85 -13.60 -4.14 -12.06
N ASN A 86 -13.83 -5.15 -11.20
CA ASN A 86 -13.93 -6.56 -11.55
C ASN A 86 -12.71 -7.18 -12.25
N ARG A 87 -11.52 -6.56 -12.15
CA ARG A 87 -10.30 -7.09 -12.77
C ARG A 87 -9.90 -8.43 -12.16
N LYS A 88 -9.50 -9.38 -13.02
CA LYS A 88 -8.91 -10.65 -12.62
C LYS A 88 -7.45 -10.44 -12.23
N ILE A 89 -7.11 -10.78 -10.99
CA ILE A 89 -5.76 -10.68 -10.41
C ILE A 89 -5.21 -12.09 -10.22
N TYR A 90 -4.17 -12.41 -10.98
CA TYR A 90 -3.41 -13.65 -10.81
C TYR A 90 -2.25 -13.48 -9.83
N SER A 91 -1.67 -12.27 -9.76
CA SER A 91 -0.53 -11.97 -8.90
C SER A 91 -0.95 -11.80 -7.44
N ARG A 92 -0.83 -12.90 -6.70
CA ARG A 92 -1.11 -12.93 -5.24
C ARG A 92 -0.02 -12.26 -4.40
N ARG A 93 1.17 -12.02 -4.98
CA ARG A 93 2.34 -11.45 -4.29
C ARG A 93 2.33 -9.92 -4.27
N SER A 94 1.55 -9.29 -5.15
CA SER A 94 1.46 -7.84 -5.26
C SER A 94 0.81 -7.22 -4.02
N THR A 95 1.34 -6.07 -3.65
CA THR A 95 0.91 -5.28 -2.51
C THR A 95 -0.26 -4.39 -2.90
N ILE A 96 -1.23 -4.26 -2.02
CA ILE A 96 -2.38 -3.37 -2.20
C ILE A 96 -1.93 -1.94 -1.93
N LEU A 97 -2.05 -1.11 -2.96
CA LEU A 97 -1.76 0.31 -2.89
C LEU A 97 -3.00 1.13 -2.50
N PRO A 98 -2.80 2.34 -1.96
CA PRO A 98 -3.90 3.26 -1.66
C PRO A 98 -4.76 3.61 -2.90
N GLU A 99 -4.18 3.54 -4.10
CA GLU A 99 -4.88 3.76 -5.38
C GLU A 99 -5.98 2.72 -5.68
N PHE A 100 -5.91 1.55 -5.03
CA PHE A 100 -6.87 0.45 -5.23
C PHE A 100 -8.04 0.47 -4.26
N VAL A 101 -8.11 1.46 -3.36
CA VAL A 101 -9.22 1.59 -2.41
C VAL A 101 -10.55 1.77 -3.14
N ASP A 102 -11.62 1.21 -2.55
CA ASP A 102 -12.99 1.16 -3.07
C ASP A 102 -13.22 0.36 -4.35
N GLN A 103 -12.19 -0.31 -4.87
CA GLN A 103 -12.33 -1.17 -6.02
C GLN A 103 -12.71 -2.59 -5.60
N THR A 104 -13.51 -3.24 -6.45
CA THR A 104 -13.83 -4.65 -6.29
C THR A 104 -13.04 -5.47 -7.28
N VAL A 105 -12.18 -6.35 -6.78
CA VAL A 105 -11.26 -7.16 -7.60
C VAL A 105 -11.58 -8.65 -7.47
N ARG A 106 -11.11 -9.44 -8.43
CA ARG A 106 -11.27 -10.89 -8.47
C ARG A 106 -9.91 -11.56 -8.32
N ILE A 107 -9.62 -12.11 -7.14
CA ILE A 107 -8.30 -12.66 -6.79
C ILE A 107 -8.27 -14.17 -7.07
N TYR A 108 -7.28 -14.64 -7.82
CA TYR A 108 -7.14 -16.06 -8.11
C TYR A 108 -6.67 -16.84 -6.89
N ASN A 109 -7.34 -17.97 -6.61
CA ASN A 109 -7.09 -18.80 -5.44
C ASN A 109 -6.50 -20.19 -5.78
N GLY A 110 -6.11 -20.42 -7.04
CA GLY A 110 -5.62 -21.72 -7.52
C GLY A 110 -6.68 -22.59 -8.20
N LYS A 111 -7.96 -22.23 -8.09
CA LYS A 111 -9.07 -22.89 -8.81
C LYS A 111 -10.08 -21.87 -9.34
N ASN A 112 -10.61 -21.06 -8.42
CA ASN A 112 -11.62 -20.03 -8.71
C ASN A 112 -11.09 -18.64 -8.36
N PHE A 113 -11.82 -17.62 -8.82
CA PHE A 113 -11.59 -16.23 -8.41
C PHE A 113 -12.51 -15.84 -7.25
N VAL A 114 -11.91 -15.31 -6.19
CA VAL A 114 -12.62 -14.76 -5.02
C VAL A 114 -12.84 -13.27 -5.24
N ARG A 115 -14.09 -12.82 -5.17
CA ARG A 115 -14.43 -11.39 -5.26
C ARG A 115 -14.13 -10.73 -3.92
N CYS A 116 -13.32 -9.68 -3.93
CA CYS A 116 -12.92 -8.96 -2.73
C CYS A 116 -13.05 -7.45 -2.98
N LYS A 117 -13.80 -6.75 -2.13
CA LYS A 117 -13.83 -5.28 -2.11
C LYS A 117 -12.64 -4.78 -1.29
N ILE A 118 -11.86 -3.85 -1.82
CA ILE A 118 -10.69 -3.29 -1.16
C ILE A 118 -11.12 -2.13 -0.28
N THR A 119 -10.78 -2.19 1.00
CA THR A 119 -10.99 -1.13 1.99
C THR A 119 -9.63 -0.58 2.42
N GLU A 120 -9.60 0.59 3.05
CA GLU A 120 -8.35 1.24 3.49
C GLU A 120 -7.50 0.36 4.40
N GLY A 121 -8.13 -0.40 5.31
CA GLY A 121 -7.43 -1.36 6.17
C GLY A 121 -6.77 -2.53 5.45
N LYS A 122 -6.93 -2.67 4.11
CA LYS A 122 -6.23 -3.67 3.29
C LYS A 122 -4.98 -3.10 2.63
N VAL A 123 -4.75 -1.79 2.67
CA VAL A 123 -3.56 -1.16 2.10
C VAL A 123 -2.32 -1.67 2.84
N GLY A 124 -1.27 -1.99 2.10
CA GLY A 124 -0.03 -2.57 2.65
C GLY A 124 -0.04 -4.09 2.79
N HIS A 125 -1.19 -4.75 2.68
CA HIS A 125 -1.30 -6.21 2.62
C HIS A 125 -1.11 -6.74 1.20
N LYS A 126 -0.89 -8.05 1.06
CA LYS A 126 -0.84 -8.71 -0.24
C LYS A 126 -2.21 -9.22 -0.66
N PHE A 127 -2.50 -9.20 -1.97
CA PHE A 127 -3.75 -9.77 -2.51
C PHE A 127 -3.96 -11.24 -2.11
N GLY A 128 -2.88 -12.02 -1.98
CA GLY A 128 -2.94 -13.42 -1.60
C GLY A 128 -3.49 -13.70 -0.20
N GLU A 129 -3.42 -12.74 0.73
CA GLU A 129 -3.91 -12.87 2.11
C GLU A 129 -5.44 -12.94 2.16
N PHE A 130 -6.10 -12.28 1.21
CA PHE A 130 -7.57 -12.22 1.13
C PHE A 130 -8.18 -13.38 0.33
N ALA A 131 -7.37 -14.30 -0.21
CA ALA A 131 -7.81 -15.46 -0.97
C ALA A 131 -7.23 -16.77 -0.37
N LEU A 132 -8.07 -17.46 0.41
CA LEU A 132 -7.72 -18.69 1.13
C LEU A 132 -7.64 -19.92 0.22
N THR A 133 -6.46 -20.49 0.01
CA THR A 133 -6.24 -21.59 -0.94
C THR A 133 -6.73 -22.95 -0.44
N ARG A 134 -6.60 -23.20 0.87
CA ARG A 134 -6.98 -24.47 1.48
C ARG A 134 -8.30 -24.30 2.22
N LYS A 135 -9.16 -25.32 2.12
CA LYS A 135 -10.38 -25.39 2.94
C LYS A 135 -9.98 -25.44 4.40
N ARG A 136 -10.66 -24.66 5.26
CA ARG A 136 -10.47 -24.77 6.70
C ARG A 136 -10.88 -26.17 7.16
N LYS A 137 -10.02 -26.82 7.91
CA LYS A 137 -10.32 -28.10 8.54
C LYS A 137 -11.29 -27.82 9.69
N HIS A 138 -12.54 -28.24 9.54
CA HIS A 138 -13.47 -28.24 10.66
C HIS A 138 -13.00 -29.34 11.61
N LEU A 139 -12.60 -28.96 12.83
CA LEU A 139 -12.40 -29.92 13.90
C LEU A 139 -13.77 -30.52 14.20
N ARG A 140 -13.95 -31.81 13.94
CA ARG A 140 -15.15 -32.51 14.39
C ARG A 140 -15.09 -32.50 15.92
N SER A 141 -15.95 -31.73 16.56
CA SER A 141 -16.21 -31.92 17.99
C SER A 141 -16.68 -33.37 18.17
N LYS A 142 -16.16 -34.06 19.18
CA LYS A 142 -16.67 -35.39 19.53
C LYS A 142 -18.17 -35.23 19.76
N ALA A 143 -18.97 -35.95 18.98
CA ALA A 143 -20.41 -35.98 19.16
C ALA A 143 -20.70 -36.58 20.52
N GLU A 144 -21.24 -35.77 21.45
CA GLU A 144 -21.91 -36.29 22.63
C GLU A 144 -23.04 -37.21 22.16
N PRO A 145 -23.14 -38.46 22.66
CA PRO A 145 -24.20 -39.36 22.26
C PRO A 145 -25.56 -38.78 22.65
N ALA A 146 -26.45 -38.63 21.67
CA ALA A 146 -27.79 -38.09 21.87
C ALA A 146 -28.53 -38.93 22.93
N LYS A 147 -28.93 -38.29 24.05
CA LYS A 147 -29.83 -38.90 25.04
C LYS A 147 -31.14 -39.27 24.35
N LYS A 148 -31.38 -40.56 24.11
CA LYS A 148 -32.68 -41.07 23.66
C LYS A 148 -33.73 -40.64 24.68
N LYS A 149 -34.66 -39.77 24.28
CA LYS A 149 -35.84 -39.48 25.10
C LYS A 149 -36.66 -40.77 25.21
N VAL A 150 -36.71 -41.32 26.41
CA VAL A 150 -37.64 -42.40 26.76
C VAL A 150 -39.05 -41.83 26.60
N LYS A 151 -39.82 -42.36 25.64
CA LYS A 151 -41.25 -42.08 25.52
C LYS A 151 -41.95 -42.78 26.69
N LYS A 152 -42.67 -42.01 27.50
CA LYS A 152 -43.56 -42.50 28.55
C LYS A 152 -44.98 -42.50 28.02
#